data_AF-A0A0F8Z6Z2-F1
#
_entry.id   AF-A0A0F8Z6Z2-F1
#
_cell.length_a   1.000
_cell.length_b   1.000
_cell.length_c   1.000
_cell.angle_alpha   90.00
_cell.angle_beta   90.00
_cell.angle_gamma   90.00
#
_symmetry.space_group_name_H-M   'P 1'
#
loop_
_entity.id
_entity.type
_entity.pdbx_description
1 polymer ?
#
loop_
_entity_poly.entity_id
_entity_poly.type
_entity_poly.pdbx_seq_one_letter_code
_entity_poly.pdbx_strand_id
1 'polypeptide(L)'
;MSTPDSSETTAASSVFVCPMHPEVRQFEPGKCPKCGMHLVPESELELHSAHDHHDHHAGAAPADGRYDLVPTGHDGPIYTCSMHPQVKMAAQGRCPICGMNLIPAKSGSSAHAGRAASAGHGAAMTNKLTVSTSTTADKAAITRQRVCAVAGSRLGSMGTPVKVTMNGQSLFLCCKGCVGKVEKNPAGYFAKAAQLRAGR
;
A
#
# COMPACT_ATOMS: atom_id res chain seq x y z
N MET A 1 10.14 -37.17 53.31
CA MET A 1 11.46 -36.71 53.77
C MET A 1 12.27 -36.44 52.51
N SER A 2 12.00 -35.41 51.70
CA SER A 2 11.78 -33.97 51.98
C SER A 2 13.10 -33.20 52.12
N THR A 3 13.62 -32.71 50.98
CA THR A 3 14.32 -31.40 50.76
C THR A 3 15.56 -31.06 51.62
N PRO A 4 16.34 -30.01 51.29
CA PRO A 4 16.39 -29.21 50.05
C PRO A 4 17.34 -29.91 49.02
N ASP A 5 17.93 -29.31 47.98
CA ASP A 5 18.01 -27.90 47.56
C ASP A 5 18.11 -27.75 46.03
N SER A 6 17.90 -26.51 45.53
CA SER A 6 18.22 -26.09 44.16
C SER A 6 19.08 -24.82 44.21
N SER A 7 20.34 -24.92 43.79
CA SER A 7 21.34 -23.86 43.92
C SER A 7 20.85 -22.47 43.52
N GLU A 8 20.72 -21.63 44.55
CA GLU A 8 20.46 -20.21 44.43
C GLU A 8 21.58 -19.53 43.61
N THR A 9 21.23 -19.01 42.45
CA THR A 9 22.03 -18.01 41.72
C THR A 9 21.21 -16.75 41.67
N THR A 10 21.71 -15.70 42.31
CA THR A 10 21.06 -14.40 42.49
C THR A 10 20.73 -13.74 41.15
N ALA A 11 19.55 -14.03 40.62
CA ALA A 11 18.99 -13.37 39.44
C ALA A 11 18.13 -12.19 39.89
N ALA A 12 18.40 -11.00 39.35
CA ALA A 12 17.61 -9.81 39.63
C ALA A 12 16.12 -10.05 39.34
N SER A 13 15.25 -9.54 40.21
CA SER A 13 13.78 -9.64 40.09
C SER A 13 13.26 -8.81 38.92
N SER A 14 13.45 -9.32 37.70
CA SER A 14 12.95 -8.73 36.47
C SER A 14 11.43 -8.89 36.41
N VAL A 15 10.72 -7.77 36.53
CA VAL A 15 9.26 -7.73 36.31
C VAL A 15 9.01 -7.94 34.82
N PHE A 16 8.10 -8.85 34.45
CA PHE A 16 7.67 -9.08 33.07
C PHE A 16 6.31 -8.43 32.83
N VAL A 17 6.17 -7.68 31.73
CA VAL A 17 4.99 -6.86 31.41
C VAL A 17 4.40 -7.27 30.07
N CYS A 18 3.08 -7.21 29.92
CA CYS A 18 2.42 -7.47 28.65
C CYS A 18 2.41 -6.21 27.75
N PRO A 19 2.95 -6.24 26.52
CA PRO A 19 2.96 -5.07 25.63
C PRO A 19 1.57 -4.51 25.27
N MET A 20 0.53 -5.33 25.35
CA MET A 20 -0.87 -4.93 25.11
C MET A 20 -1.64 -4.61 26.39
N HIS A 21 -1.10 -4.94 27.57
CA HIS A 21 -1.78 -4.81 28.86
C HIS A 21 -0.74 -4.43 29.94
N PRO A 22 -0.31 -3.16 30.01
CA PRO A 22 0.76 -2.73 30.93
C PRO A 22 0.41 -2.88 32.43
N GLU A 23 -0.88 -3.05 32.74
CA GLU A 23 -1.38 -3.44 34.07
C GLU A 23 -0.98 -4.87 34.48
N VAL A 24 -0.64 -5.74 33.52
CA VAL A 24 -0.28 -7.14 33.78
C VAL A 24 1.23 -7.22 33.97
N ARG A 25 1.62 -7.26 35.25
CA ARG A 25 2.99 -7.44 35.74
C ARG A 25 3.12 -8.82 36.39
N GLN A 26 4.17 -9.57 36.07
CA GLN A 26 4.51 -10.87 36.69
C GLN A 26 5.99 -10.91 37.04
N PHE A 27 6.40 -11.78 37.97
CA PHE A 27 7.80 -11.95 38.37
C PHE A 27 8.50 -13.12 37.65
N GLU A 28 7.79 -13.77 36.72
CA GLU A 28 8.26 -14.93 35.97
C GLU A 28 7.99 -14.75 34.46
N PRO A 29 8.85 -15.31 33.59
CA PRO A 29 8.62 -15.30 32.15
C PRO A 29 7.41 -16.18 31.81
N GLY A 30 6.45 -15.64 31.05
CA GLY A 30 5.18 -16.33 30.84
C GLY A 30 4.31 -15.78 29.71
N LYS A 31 3.04 -16.18 29.73
CA LYS A 31 1.99 -15.67 28.84
C LYS A 31 1.04 -14.78 29.64
N CYS A 32 0.66 -13.65 29.07
CA CYS A 32 -0.35 -12.77 29.63
C CYS A 32 -1.69 -13.50 29.77
N PRO A 33 -2.28 -13.60 30.98
CA PRO A 33 -3.58 -14.26 31.17
C PRO A 33 -4.75 -13.50 30.50
N LYS A 34 -4.59 -12.22 30.16
CA LYS A 34 -5.62 -11.43 29.45
C LYS A 34 -5.68 -11.73 27.93
N CYS A 35 -4.57 -12.12 27.29
CA CYS A 35 -4.52 -12.26 25.82
C CYS A 35 -3.62 -13.37 25.25
N GLY A 36 -2.95 -14.17 26.09
CA GLY A 36 -2.08 -15.27 25.65
C GLY A 36 -0.76 -14.85 25.00
N MET A 37 -0.45 -13.55 24.91
CA MET A 37 0.80 -13.05 24.33
C MET A 37 1.97 -13.18 25.33
N HIS A 38 3.20 -13.32 24.83
CA HIS A 38 4.40 -13.38 25.70
C HIS A 38 4.56 -12.09 26.51
N LEU A 39 4.95 -12.24 27.77
CA LEU A 39 5.40 -11.12 28.60
C LEU A 39 6.86 -10.80 28.29
N VAL A 40 7.19 -9.52 28.28
CA VAL A 40 8.54 -8.99 27.98
C VAL A 40 9.14 -8.45 29.28
N PRO A 41 10.41 -8.75 29.62
CA PRO A 41 11.02 -8.22 30.84
C PRO A 41 11.12 -6.69 30.77
N GLU A 42 10.76 -6.02 31.87
CA GLU A 42 10.77 -4.56 32.01
C GLU A 42 12.20 -4.00 31.84
N SER A 43 13.24 -4.76 32.20
CA SER A 43 14.63 -4.43 31.91
C SER A 43 14.97 -4.39 30.41
N GLU A 44 14.27 -5.15 29.56
CA GLU A 44 14.42 -5.13 28.10
C GLU A 44 13.54 -4.04 27.44
N LEU A 45 12.49 -3.60 28.13
CA LEU A 45 11.75 -2.38 27.81
C LEU A 45 12.59 -1.12 28.13
N GLU A 46 13.29 -1.11 29.28
CA GLU A 46 14.22 -0.04 29.66
C GLU A 46 15.37 0.10 28.65
N LEU A 47 15.91 -1.02 28.14
CA LEU A 47 16.94 -1.03 27.09
C LEU A 47 16.47 -0.49 25.72
N HIS A 48 15.16 -0.40 25.48
CA HIS A 48 14.59 0.20 24.27
C HIS A 48 13.96 1.59 24.50
N SER A 49 14.08 2.15 25.70
CA SER A 49 13.75 3.56 25.99
C SER A 49 14.78 4.56 25.42
N ALA A 50 15.82 4.07 24.73
CA ALA A 50 16.78 4.85 23.95
C ALA A 50 16.46 4.87 22.44
N HIS A 51 15.18 4.77 22.05
CA HIS A 51 14.77 5.39 20.81
C HIS A 51 14.73 6.90 21.00
N ASP A 52 15.61 7.58 20.27
CA ASP A 52 15.66 9.04 20.15
C ASP A 52 14.25 9.55 19.80
N HIS A 53 13.51 9.99 20.83
CA HIS A 53 12.47 10.97 20.65
C HIS A 53 13.19 12.24 20.25
N HIS A 54 13.48 12.36 18.95
CA HIS A 54 13.93 13.61 18.37
C HIS A 54 12.95 14.66 18.87
N ASP A 55 13.47 15.60 19.65
CA ASP A 55 12.77 16.81 20.03
C ASP A 55 12.32 17.43 18.69
N HIS A 56 11.05 17.26 18.37
CA HIS A 56 10.42 18.08 17.35
C HIS A 56 10.36 19.45 17.97
N HIS A 57 11.47 20.18 17.82
CA HIS A 57 11.65 21.54 18.28
C HIS A 57 10.35 22.27 18.13
N ALA A 58 9.85 22.78 19.26
CA ALA A 58 8.65 23.60 19.36
C ALA A 58 8.86 24.97 18.69
N GLY A 59 9.37 24.98 17.46
CA GLY A 59 9.33 26.08 16.53
C GLY A 59 7.91 26.22 16.01
N ALA A 60 7.02 26.73 16.88
CA ALA A 60 5.75 27.30 16.50
C ALA A 60 5.98 28.22 15.30
N ALA A 61 5.48 27.80 14.13
CA ALA A 61 5.73 28.54 12.90
C ALA A 61 4.91 29.84 12.93
N PRO A 62 5.52 31.00 12.63
CA PRO A 62 4.76 32.21 12.38
C PRO A 62 3.90 32.05 11.13
N ALA A 63 2.83 32.86 11.02
CA ALA A 63 1.80 32.76 9.99
C ALA A 63 2.22 33.26 8.58
N ASP A 64 3.53 33.34 8.32
CA ASP A 64 4.15 33.98 7.16
C ASP A 64 4.66 32.97 6.11
N GLY A 65 3.84 31.97 5.76
CA GLY A 65 4.11 31.12 4.59
C GLY A 65 5.24 30.08 4.70
N ARG A 66 5.80 29.86 5.90
CA ARG A 66 6.92 28.91 6.20
C ARG A 66 6.74 27.47 5.65
N TYR A 67 5.53 27.07 5.28
CA TYR A 67 5.19 25.72 4.83
C TYR A 67 4.86 25.59 3.33
N ASP A 68 4.95 26.67 2.56
CA ASP A 68 4.89 26.62 1.09
C ASP A 68 6.33 26.52 0.55
N LEU A 69 6.84 25.29 0.48
CA LEU A 69 8.21 24.99 0.07
C LEU A 69 8.31 24.68 -1.44
N VAL A 70 7.35 25.14 -2.23
CA VAL A 70 7.34 24.96 -3.69
C VAL A 70 8.11 26.12 -4.34
N PRO A 71 9.21 25.85 -5.09
CA PRO A 71 9.90 26.89 -5.83
C PRO A 71 8.99 27.54 -6.87
N THR A 72 9.09 28.85 -7.04
CA THR A 72 8.41 29.58 -8.11
C THR A 72 8.90 29.06 -9.47
N GLY A 73 7.97 28.55 -10.30
CA GLY A 73 8.28 27.91 -11.58
C GLY A 73 8.54 26.39 -11.50
N HIS A 74 8.15 25.71 -10.42
CA HIS A 74 8.23 24.25 -10.36
C HIS A 74 7.22 23.56 -11.30
N ASP A 75 7.72 22.84 -12.31
CA ASP A 75 6.94 22.15 -13.35
C ASP A 75 6.42 20.75 -12.91
N GLY A 76 6.57 20.40 -11.62
CA GLY A 76 6.21 19.11 -11.05
C GLY A 76 4.90 19.08 -10.25
N PRO A 77 4.45 17.88 -9.82
CA PRO A 77 3.26 17.74 -8.98
C PRO A 77 3.49 18.34 -7.59
N ILE A 78 2.63 19.28 -7.19
CA ILE A 78 2.62 19.84 -5.84
C ILE A 78 1.83 18.89 -4.92
N TYR A 79 2.33 18.67 -3.71
CA TYR A 79 1.70 17.86 -2.67
C TYR A 79 1.25 18.74 -1.50
N THR A 80 0.06 18.49 -0.95
CA THR A 80 -0.56 19.24 0.14
C THR A 80 -1.22 18.33 1.18
N CYS A 81 -1.50 18.85 2.37
CA CYS A 81 -2.18 18.09 3.42
C CYS A 81 -3.68 18.39 3.44
N SER A 82 -4.55 17.37 3.44
CA SER A 82 -6.00 17.54 3.52
C SER A 82 -6.48 18.34 4.74
N MET A 83 -5.74 18.25 5.86
CA MET A 83 -6.01 19.00 7.10
C MET A 83 -5.30 20.36 7.14
N HIS A 84 -4.23 20.53 6.36
CA HIS A 84 -3.38 21.71 6.38
C HIS A 84 -3.07 22.16 4.93
N PRO A 85 -4.04 22.77 4.23
CA PRO A 85 -3.89 23.16 2.81
C PRO A 85 -2.82 24.25 2.58
N GLN A 86 -2.36 24.89 3.65
CA GLN A 86 -1.22 25.82 3.65
C GLN A 86 0.14 25.12 3.52
N VAL A 87 0.21 23.81 3.79
CA VAL A 87 1.41 23.00 3.54
C VAL A 87 1.44 22.63 2.07
N LYS A 88 2.49 23.04 1.35
CA LYS A 88 2.75 22.64 -0.03
C LYS A 88 4.21 22.25 -0.21
N MET A 89 4.45 21.15 -0.90
CA MET A 89 5.79 20.63 -1.15
C MET A 89 5.90 20.11 -2.59
N ALA A 90 7.09 20.24 -3.18
CA ALA A 90 7.43 19.68 -4.49
C ALA A 90 7.63 18.14 -4.47
N ALA A 91 7.63 17.52 -3.29
CA ALA A 91 7.86 16.10 -3.10
C ALA A 91 6.77 15.45 -2.24
N GLN A 92 6.49 14.17 -2.51
CA GLN A 92 5.67 13.33 -1.65
C GLN A 92 6.36 13.12 -0.28
N GLY A 93 5.57 13.13 0.79
CA GLY A 93 6.11 13.02 2.15
C GLY A 93 5.02 13.09 3.21
N ARG A 94 5.42 13.30 4.46
CA ARG A 94 4.51 13.54 5.58
C ARG A 94 4.37 15.03 5.85
N CYS A 95 3.16 15.44 6.21
CA CYS A 95 2.87 16.80 6.65
C CYS A 95 3.62 17.08 7.96
N PRO A 96 4.46 18.13 8.05
CA PRO A 96 5.21 18.46 9.26
C PRO A 96 4.31 18.98 10.40
N ILE A 97 3.02 19.24 10.14
CA ILE A 97 2.06 19.72 11.15
C ILE A 97 1.30 18.57 11.83
N CYS A 98 1.05 17.45 11.13
CA CYS A 98 0.26 16.33 11.68
C CYS A 98 0.76 14.91 11.34
N GLY A 99 1.92 14.75 10.72
CA GLY A 99 2.51 13.46 10.37
C GLY A 99 1.76 12.64 9.30
N MET A 100 0.58 13.07 8.86
CA MET A 100 -0.21 12.41 7.81
C MET A 100 0.46 12.57 6.43
N ASN A 101 0.25 11.59 5.55
CA ASN A 101 0.80 11.64 4.19
C ASN A 101 0.20 12.81 3.39
N LEU A 102 1.05 13.54 2.68
CA LEU A 102 0.65 14.57 1.74
C LEU A 102 0.01 13.93 0.51
N ILE A 103 -1.11 14.48 0.07
CA ILE A 103 -1.82 14.10 -1.15
C ILE A 103 -1.43 15.05 -2.29
N PRO A 104 -1.48 14.64 -3.57
CA PRO A 104 -1.30 15.59 -4.67
C PRO A 104 -2.33 16.72 -4.58
N ALA A 105 -1.85 17.96 -4.47
CA ALA A 105 -2.66 19.13 -4.76
C ALA A 105 -3.09 19.02 -6.22
N LYS A 106 -4.37 19.24 -6.52
CA LYS A 106 -4.91 19.03 -7.87
C LYS A 106 -4.36 20.07 -8.85
N SER A 107 -3.21 19.79 -9.45
CA SER A 107 -2.85 20.35 -10.75
C SER A 107 -3.98 20.06 -11.73
N GLY A 108 -4.47 21.07 -12.44
CA GLY A 108 -5.66 20.97 -13.27
C GLY A 108 -5.49 20.00 -14.45
N SER A 109 -5.87 18.73 -14.26
CA SER A 109 -6.12 17.78 -15.35
C SER A 109 -7.04 16.65 -14.95
N SER A 110 -8.33 16.89 -15.14
CA SER A 110 -9.32 15.87 -15.49
C SER A 110 -10.37 16.51 -16.39
N ALA A 111 -10.06 16.57 -17.69
CA ALA A 111 -11.03 16.91 -18.72
C ALA A 111 -10.95 15.87 -19.84
N HIS A 112 -12.01 15.06 -19.96
CA HIS A 112 -12.27 14.28 -21.16
C HIS A 112 -12.61 15.24 -22.31
N ALA A 113 -11.77 15.32 -23.34
CA ALA A 113 -12.17 15.71 -24.70
C ALA A 113 -11.17 15.08 -25.68
N GLY A 114 -11.65 14.22 -26.57
CA GLY A 114 -10.78 13.43 -27.44
C GLY A 114 -10.44 14.12 -28.75
N ARG A 115 -9.32 13.70 -29.35
CA ARG A 115 -9.14 13.70 -30.81
C ARG A 115 -8.15 12.61 -31.20
N ALA A 116 -8.47 11.90 -32.27
CA ALA A 116 -7.62 10.83 -32.81
C ALA A 116 -6.75 11.36 -33.94
N ALA A 117 -5.51 10.88 -34.03
CA ALA A 117 -4.78 10.62 -35.28
C ALA A 117 -3.44 9.93 -34.97
N SER A 118 -2.97 9.08 -35.89
CA SER A 118 -1.76 8.28 -35.73
C SER A 118 -0.46 9.11 -35.82
N ALA A 119 0.49 8.82 -34.94
CA ALA A 119 1.91 9.08 -35.17
C ALA A 119 2.72 7.92 -34.55
N GLY A 120 3.00 6.90 -35.37
CA GLY A 120 3.76 5.73 -34.92
C GLY A 120 5.19 6.10 -34.52
N HIS A 121 5.62 5.67 -33.34
CA HIS A 121 7.01 5.75 -32.91
C HIS A 121 7.45 4.35 -32.44
N GLY A 122 8.70 4.02 -32.76
CA GLY A 122 9.22 2.66 -32.83
C GLY A 122 8.89 1.75 -31.65
N ALA A 123 8.55 0.49 -31.97
CA ALA A 123 8.37 -0.57 -31.00
C ALA A 123 9.69 -0.88 -30.28
N ALA A 124 9.88 -0.32 -29.09
CA ALA A 124 10.76 -0.92 -28.10
C ALA A 124 10.09 -2.23 -27.63
N MET A 125 10.65 -3.38 -28.03
CA MET A 125 10.26 -4.71 -27.51
C MET A 125 10.62 -4.83 -26.01
N THR A 126 9.85 -4.15 -25.17
CA THR A 126 9.74 -4.49 -23.76
C THR A 126 8.42 -5.23 -23.59
N ASN A 127 8.45 -6.36 -22.88
CA ASN A 127 7.32 -7.27 -22.68
C ASN A 127 6.29 -6.68 -21.68
N LYS A 128 6.04 -5.37 -21.76
CA LYS A 128 5.47 -4.53 -20.72
C LYS A 128 3.95 -4.66 -20.70
N LEU A 129 3.50 -5.44 -19.73
CA LEU A 129 2.09 -5.64 -19.41
C LEU A 129 1.39 -4.27 -19.21
N THR A 130 0.42 -3.95 -20.08
CA THR A 130 -0.29 -2.67 -20.03
C THR A 130 -1.65 -2.86 -19.39
N VAL A 131 -1.85 -2.27 -18.21
CA VAL A 131 -3.08 -2.38 -17.42
C VAL A 131 -3.91 -1.11 -17.60
N SER A 132 -5.19 -1.24 -17.92
CA SER A 132 -6.11 -0.12 -18.13
C SER A 132 -7.53 -0.49 -17.72
N THR A 133 -8.36 0.48 -17.36
CA THR A 133 -9.81 0.26 -17.24
C THR A 133 -10.41 -0.02 -18.62
N SER A 134 -11.30 -1.00 -18.74
CA SER A 134 -11.96 -1.27 -20.01
C SER A 134 -12.91 -0.14 -20.39
N THR A 135 -12.93 0.24 -21.66
CA THR A 135 -13.83 1.28 -22.18
C THR A 135 -15.04 0.67 -22.89
N THR A 136 -15.99 1.51 -23.33
CA THR A 136 -17.15 1.06 -24.12
C THR A 136 -16.72 0.31 -25.40
N ALA A 137 -15.60 0.69 -26.02
CA ALA A 137 -15.05 0.01 -27.19
C ALA A 137 -14.64 -1.46 -26.89
N ASP A 138 -14.22 -1.74 -25.66
CA ASP A 138 -13.82 -3.08 -25.22
C ASP A 138 -15.03 -4.00 -24.94
N LYS A 139 -16.27 -3.48 -24.89
CA LYS A 139 -17.49 -4.22 -24.53
C LYS A 139 -17.67 -5.49 -25.39
N ALA A 140 -17.37 -5.42 -26.69
CA ALA A 140 -17.46 -6.57 -27.59
C ALA A 140 -16.46 -7.68 -27.20
N ALA A 141 -15.21 -7.32 -26.89
CA ALA A 141 -14.18 -8.27 -26.50
C ALA A 141 -14.40 -8.85 -25.08
N ILE A 142 -14.94 -8.06 -24.15
CA ILE A 142 -15.45 -8.53 -22.86
C ILE A 142 -16.59 -9.54 -23.06
N THR A 143 -17.53 -9.25 -23.95
CA THR A 143 -18.70 -10.11 -24.26
C THR A 143 -18.30 -11.40 -24.97
N ARG A 144 -17.16 -11.41 -25.67
CA ARG A 144 -16.54 -12.62 -26.21
C ARG A 144 -15.86 -13.46 -25.13
N GLN A 145 -15.16 -12.84 -24.18
CA GLN A 145 -14.50 -13.60 -23.10
C GLN A 145 -15.51 -14.16 -22.09
N ARG A 146 -16.54 -13.39 -21.72
CA ARG A 146 -17.62 -13.66 -20.73
C ARG A 146 -17.19 -13.99 -19.29
N VAL A 147 -16.07 -14.67 -19.12
CA VAL A 147 -15.59 -15.32 -17.90
C VAL A 147 -14.17 -14.85 -17.59
N CYS A 148 -13.88 -14.62 -16.30
CA CYS A 148 -12.58 -14.16 -15.84
C CYS A 148 -11.57 -15.31 -15.87
N ALA A 149 -10.46 -15.17 -16.60
CA ALA A 149 -9.44 -16.23 -16.68
C ALA A 149 -8.84 -16.58 -15.31
N VAL A 150 -8.73 -15.59 -14.41
CA VAL A 150 -8.20 -15.76 -13.05
C VAL A 150 -9.24 -16.37 -12.10
N ALA A 151 -10.47 -15.85 -12.08
CA ALA A 151 -11.48 -16.16 -11.05
C ALA A 151 -12.61 -17.09 -11.49
N GLY A 152 -12.79 -17.37 -12.79
CA GLY A 152 -13.91 -18.17 -13.31
C GLY A 152 -15.29 -17.50 -13.26
N SER A 153 -15.41 -16.32 -12.63
CA SER A 153 -16.65 -15.56 -12.52
C SER A 153 -17.00 -14.79 -13.81
N ARG A 154 -18.28 -14.45 -14.02
CA ARG A 154 -18.71 -13.62 -15.15
C ARG A 154 -18.13 -12.20 -15.06
N LEU A 155 -17.74 -11.63 -16.20
CA LEU A 155 -17.30 -10.23 -16.28
C LEU A 155 -18.49 -9.27 -16.21
N GLY A 156 -18.28 -8.12 -15.56
CA GLY A 156 -19.29 -7.08 -15.38
C GLY A 156 -20.05 -7.15 -14.04
N SER A 157 -20.10 -8.32 -13.38
CA SER A 157 -20.77 -8.49 -12.08
C SER A 157 -20.15 -7.68 -10.94
N MET A 158 -18.90 -7.24 -11.08
CA MET A 158 -18.15 -6.45 -10.09
C MET A 158 -17.82 -5.03 -10.62
N GLY A 159 -18.61 -4.53 -11.58
CA GLY A 159 -18.36 -3.26 -12.26
C GLY A 159 -17.46 -3.38 -13.50
N THR A 160 -16.86 -2.26 -13.91
CA THR A 160 -16.07 -2.13 -15.14
C THR A 160 -14.84 -3.05 -15.13
N PRO A 161 -14.71 -4.00 -16.07
CA PRO A 161 -13.56 -4.89 -16.14
C PRO A 161 -12.22 -4.16 -16.28
N VAL A 162 -11.16 -4.81 -15.81
CA VAL A 162 -9.78 -4.35 -16.05
C VAL A 162 -9.27 -5.03 -17.31
N LYS A 163 -8.85 -4.24 -18.30
CA LYS A 163 -8.15 -4.71 -19.49
C LYS A 163 -6.65 -4.78 -19.19
N VAL A 164 -6.05 -5.90 -19.53
CA VAL A 164 -4.61 -6.11 -19.48
C VAL A 164 -4.16 -6.53 -20.87
N THR A 165 -3.21 -5.82 -21.45
CA THR A 165 -2.75 -6.04 -22.82
C THR A 165 -1.27 -6.44 -22.83
N MET A 166 -0.94 -7.46 -23.60
CA MET A 166 0.42 -7.96 -23.79
C MET A 166 0.57 -8.45 -25.22
N ASN A 167 1.57 -7.97 -25.97
CA ASN A 167 1.87 -8.42 -27.34
C ASN A 167 0.64 -8.41 -28.28
N GLY A 168 -0.22 -7.40 -28.16
CA GLY A 168 -1.48 -7.27 -28.90
C GLY A 168 -2.64 -8.12 -28.38
N GLN A 169 -2.40 -9.13 -27.55
CA GLN A 169 -3.45 -9.88 -26.88
C GLN A 169 -4.02 -9.07 -25.71
N SER A 170 -5.33 -8.89 -25.69
CA SER A 170 -6.05 -8.36 -24.52
C SER A 170 -6.56 -9.49 -23.63
N LEU A 171 -6.60 -9.28 -22.32
CA LEU A 171 -7.17 -10.12 -21.28
C LEU A 171 -8.06 -9.22 -20.42
N PHE A 172 -9.28 -9.66 -20.10
CA PHE A 172 -10.18 -8.92 -19.23
C PHE A 172 -10.35 -9.61 -17.89
N LEU A 173 -10.29 -8.84 -16.80
CA LEU A 173 -10.39 -9.31 -15.42
C LEU A 173 -11.54 -8.63 -14.68
N CYS A 174 -12.08 -9.31 -13.67
CA CYS A 174 -13.19 -8.80 -12.87
C CYS A 174 -12.80 -7.62 -11.94
N CYS A 175 -11.54 -7.51 -11.51
CA CYS A 175 -11.09 -6.45 -10.61
C CYS A 175 -9.57 -6.20 -10.70
N LYS A 176 -9.12 -5.03 -10.22
CA LYS A 176 -7.68 -4.66 -10.17
C LYS A 176 -6.85 -5.61 -9.31
N GLY A 177 -7.43 -6.21 -8.26
CA GLY A 177 -6.73 -7.17 -7.40
C GLY A 177 -6.26 -8.45 -8.11
N CYS A 178 -6.79 -8.78 -9.28
CA CYS A 178 -6.31 -9.92 -10.08
C CYS A 178 -5.09 -9.59 -10.94
N VAL A 179 -4.70 -8.31 -11.09
CA VAL A 179 -3.57 -7.89 -11.94
C VAL A 179 -2.25 -8.50 -11.45
N GLY A 180 -1.98 -8.48 -10.14
CA GLY A 180 -0.78 -9.08 -9.54
C GLY A 180 -0.68 -10.61 -9.68
N LYS A 181 -1.77 -11.30 -10.06
CA LYS A 181 -1.72 -12.72 -10.47
C LYS A 181 -1.31 -12.85 -11.93
N VAL A 182 -1.80 -11.97 -12.80
CA VAL A 182 -1.41 -11.91 -14.22
C VAL A 182 0.05 -11.52 -14.38
N GLU A 183 0.56 -10.58 -13.58
CA GLU A 183 1.98 -10.20 -13.60
C GLU A 183 2.91 -11.38 -13.27
N LYS A 184 2.50 -12.28 -12.37
CA LYS A 184 3.26 -13.47 -11.96
C LYS A 184 3.21 -14.63 -12.96
N ASN A 185 2.13 -14.75 -13.74
CA ASN A 185 2.02 -15.76 -14.81
C ASN A 185 1.15 -15.25 -15.96
N PRO A 186 1.68 -14.34 -16.80
CA PRO A 186 0.85 -13.72 -17.84
C PRO A 186 0.49 -14.74 -18.91
N ALA A 187 1.46 -15.52 -19.39
CA ALA A 187 1.29 -16.49 -20.47
C ALA A 187 0.14 -17.48 -20.19
N GLY A 188 0.07 -18.03 -18.97
CA GLY A 188 -1.01 -18.95 -18.58
C GLY A 188 -2.40 -18.31 -18.60
N TYR A 189 -2.54 -17.08 -18.10
CA TYR A 189 -3.84 -16.40 -18.10
C TYR A 189 -4.26 -15.85 -19.47
N PHE A 190 -3.31 -15.42 -20.32
CA PHE A 190 -3.61 -15.06 -21.71
C PHE A 190 -4.01 -16.28 -22.54
N ALA A 191 -3.32 -17.42 -22.40
CA ALA A 191 -3.70 -18.68 -23.04
C ALA A 191 -5.10 -19.13 -22.60
N LYS A 192 -5.40 -19.11 -21.30
CA LYS A 192 -6.72 -19.43 -20.77
C LYS A 192 -7.82 -18.45 -21.23
N ALA A 193 -7.51 -17.16 -21.37
CA ALA A 193 -8.46 -16.19 -21.94
C ALA A 193 -8.68 -16.37 -23.44
N ALA A 194 -7.67 -16.84 -24.19
CA ALA A 194 -7.83 -17.23 -25.58
C ALA A 194 -8.75 -18.47 -25.70
N GLN A 195 -8.53 -19.50 -24.88
CA GLN A 195 -9.39 -20.68 -24.79
C GLN A 195 -10.85 -20.32 -24.48
N LEU A 196 -11.08 -19.46 -23.47
CA LEU A 196 -12.42 -18.96 -23.10
C LEU A 196 -13.13 -18.18 -24.23
N ARG A 197 -12.40 -17.68 -25.23
CA ARG A 197 -12.95 -16.97 -26.40
C ARG A 197 -13.07 -17.85 -27.65
N ALA A 198 -12.26 -18.91 -27.75
CA ALA A 198 -12.16 -19.77 -28.91
C ALA A 198 -13.01 -21.05 -28.80
N GLY A 199 -13.28 -21.52 -27.57
CA GLY A 199 -14.06 -22.74 -27.32
C GLY A 199 -15.58 -22.59 -27.49
N ARG A 200 -16.06 -21.78 -28.44
CA ARG A 200 -17.49 -21.60 -28.75
C ARG A 200 -17.76 -20.98 -30.13
#